data_AF-A0A093XSR2-F1
#
_entry.id   AF-A0A093XSR2-F1
#
_cell.length_a   1.000
_cell.length_b   1.000
_cell.length_c   1.000
_cell.angle_alpha   90.00
_cell.angle_beta   90.00
_cell.angle_gamma   90.00
#
_symmetry.space_group_name_H-M   'P 1'
#
loop_
_entity.id
_entity.type
_entity.pdbx_description
1 polymer ?
#
loop_
_entity_poly.entity_id
_entity_poly.type
_entity_poly.pdbx_seq_one_letter_code
_entity_poly.pdbx_strand_id
1 'polypeptide(L)'
;MAETKVLPIKAEDASLEDSLEASREAIDVPSPSFKGRLNLSDFAFSAPQTQSLRRSPRSLTPRVEPSDSSTSLATTPKLEALSSPSPSSAPLLKRRTDSSSSSSPSKKPRTPAGYAPPSKYAHLNELVDILEPNLLCVFIGLNPGVRTATEGHAYSHPSNRFWKLLYSSGLTTRLMKPSEDRSLPKLYRLGNTNIVARPTRNGAELSKDEMDDSVAVLEEKMRACKPEAVCIVGKSIWESIWRVRHGRAIKKEEFRYGWQDESEAMGKPVEAEDGEWKGAKVFVTTTTSGLATNPTQAEKERIWRELGVWVDKRRVEKAAEAPEVVGGGAPEGALLN
;
A
#
# COMPACT_ATOMS: atom_id res chain seq x y z
N MET A 1 42.92 30.78 33.81
CA MET A 1 43.92 30.44 32.78
C MET A 1 44.29 28.98 33.01
N ALA A 2 44.20 28.14 31.98
CA ALA A 2 44.61 26.75 32.03
C ALA A 2 45.12 26.38 30.63
N GLU A 3 46.38 25.98 30.53
CA GLU A 3 47.05 25.73 29.26
C GLU A 3 46.82 24.27 28.82
N THR A 4 46.31 24.09 27.61
CA THR A 4 46.10 22.76 27.03
C THR A 4 47.41 22.20 26.49
N LYS A 5 48.06 21.33 27.27
CA LYS A 5 49.34 20.70 26.91
C LYS A 5 49.13 19.61 25.84
N VAL A 6 49.50 19.91 24.59
CA VAL A 6 49.49 18.94 23.48
C VAL A 6 50.70 17.99 23.61
N LEU A 7 50.48 16.69 23.47
CA LEU A 7 51.53 15.67 23.36
C LEU A 7 51.63 15.17 21.90
N PRO A 8 52.84 14.88 21.38
CA PRO A 8 53.02 14.48 20.00
C PRO A 8 52.64 13.02 19.76
N ILE A 9 51.98 12.75 18.64
CA ILE A 9 51.68 11.40 18.14
C ILE A 9 52.95 10.83 17.51
N LYS A 10 53.34 9.60 17.89
CA LYS A 10 54.44 8.88 17.24
C LYS A 10 54.03 8.40 15.86
N ALA A 11 54.95 8.49 14.90
CA ALA A 11 54.74 8.08 13.52
C ALA A 11 55.25 6.65 13.26
N GLU A 12 54.40 5.65 13.50
CA GLU A 12 54.57 4.28 12.99
C GLU A 12 53.19 3.65 12.69
N ASP A 13 52.67 3.85 11.49
CA ASP A 13 51.81 2.87 10.76
C ASP A 13 51.58 3.27 9.27
N ALA A 14 52.58 3.93 8.66
CA ALA A 14 52.53 4.38 7.27
C ALA A 14 53.11 3.33 6.30
N SER A 15 52.52 2.13 6.27
CA SER A 15 53.01 1.02 5.42
C SER A 15 51.95 0.01 4.95
N LEU A 16 50.65 0.34 5.02
CA LEU A 16 49.56 -0.55 4.58
C LEU A 16 48.59 0.05 3.53
N GLU A 17 48.86 1.24 2.99
CA GLU A 17 48.11 1.78 1.83
C GLU A 17 48.79 1.49 0.47
N ASP A 18 50.08 1.16 0.46
CA ASP A 18 50.89 1.01 -0.78
C ASP A 18 50.85 -0.42 -1.38
N SER A 19 49.73 -1.13 -1.22
CA SER A 19 49.53 -2.51 -1.73
C SER A 19 48.12 -2.80 -2.27
N LEU A 20 47.30 -1.76 -2.46
CA LEU A 20 45.96 -1.86 -3.07
C LEU A 20 45.80 -1.08 -4.39
N GLU A 21 46.85 -0.43 -4.88
CA GLU A 21 46.85 0.30 -6.16
C GLU A 21 47.33 -0.54 -7.36
N ALA A 22 47.89 -1.74 -7.13
CA ALA A 22 48.59 -2.56 -8.13
C ALA A 22 47.73 -3.61 -8.87
N SER A 23 46.40 -3.64 -8.67
CA SER A 23 45.49 -4.63 -9.31
C SER A 23 44.22 -4.00 -9.89
N ARG A 24 44.38 -2.91 -10.66
CA ARG A 24 43.33 -2.40 -11.57
C ARG A 24 43.64 -2.78 -13.01
N GLU A 25 43.48 -4.07 -13.34
CA GLU A 25 43.38 -4.47 -14.74
C GLU A 25 42.10 -3.87 -15.36
N ALA A 26 42.23 -3.32 -16.57
CA ALA A 26 41.14 -2.62 -17.24
C ALA A 26 40.09 -3.62 -17.76
N ILE A 27 38.91 -3.62 -17.14
CA ILE A 27 37.74 -4.31 -17.68
C ILE A 27 37.22 -3.51 -18.87
N ASP A 28 37.38 -4.05 -20.08
CA ASP A 28 36.84 -3.46 -21.30
C ASP A 28 35.30 -3.46 -21.26
N VAL A 29 34.70 -2.27 -21.25
CA VAL A 29 33.25 -2.10 -21.15
C VAL A 29 32.68 -2.02 -22.58
N PRO A 30 31.87 -3.00 -23.03
CA PRO A 30 31.35 -2.98 -24.39
C PRO A 30 30.48 -1.75 -24.62
N SER A 31 30.84 -0.96 -25.63
CA SER A 31 30.10 0.25 -26.01
C SER A 31 28.64 -0.07 -26.34
N PRO A 32 27.65 0.72 -25.87
CA PRO A 32 26.24 0.45 -26.11
C PRO A 32 25.91 0.49 -27.61
N SER A 33 25.35 -0.61 -28.12
CA SER A 33 25.06 -0.88 -29.54
C SER A 33 24.00 0.03 -30.19
N PHE A 34 23.54 1.08 -29.51
CA PHE A 34 22.40 1.91 -29.93
C PHE A 34 22.79 3.26 -30.55
N LYS A 35 23.77 3.27 -31.45
CA LYS A 35 24.04 4.43 -32.31
C LYS A 35 23.07 4.45 -33.50
N GLY A 36 22.10 5.37 -33.46
CA GLY A 36 21.46 5.91 -34.68
C GLY A 36 20.37 5.08 -35.36
N ARG A 37 19.71 4.11 -34.69
CA ARG A 37 18.62 3.30 -35.29
C ARG A 37 17.20 3.61 -34.81
N LEU A 38 17.00 4.59 -33.93
CA LEU A 38 15.65 5.03 -33.53
C LEU A 38 15.48 6.51 -33.85
N ASN A 39 14.83 6.78 -34.98
CA ASN A 39 14.47 8.13 -35.36
C ASN A 39 13.11 8.47 -34.73
N LEU A 40 13.10 9.29 -33.68
CA LEU A 40 11.90 9.58 -32.88
C LEU A 40 10.83 10.38 -33.66
N SER A 41 11.17 10.99 -34.80
CA SER A 41 10.19 11.61 -35.70
C SER A 41 9.21 10.60 -36.31
N ASP A 42 9.63 9.36 -36.50
CA ASP A 42 8.87 8.36 -37.26
C ASP A 42 7.73 7.76 -36.43
N PHE A 43 7.71 8.04 -35.13
CA PHE A 43 6.66 7.67 -34.17
C PHE A 43 5.87 8.89 -33.66
N ALA A 44 6.08 10.07 -34.23
CA ALA A 44 5.33 11.28 -33.87
C ALA A 44 3.89 11.20 -34.42
N PHE A 45 2.91 11.03 -33.52
CA PHE A 45 1.49 11.05 -33.89
C PHE A 45 1.07 12.45 -34.37
N SER A 46 0.87 12.60 -35.68
CA SER A 46 0.31 13.81 -36.27
C SER A 46 -1.22 13.77 -36.19
N ALA A 47 -1.80 14.59 -35.32
CA ALA A 47 -3.25 14.69 -35.19
C ALA A 47 -3.85 15.39 -36.43
N PRO A 48 -4.86 14.80 -37.11
CA PRO A 48 -5.54 15.49 -38.21
C PRO A 48 -6.26 16.72 -37.69
N GLN A 49 -6.21 17.82 -38.46
CA GLN A 49 -6.88 19.07 -38.11
C GLN A 49 -8.38 18.84 -37.95
N THR A 50 -8.91 19.15 -36.76
CA THR A 50 -10.33 19.06 -36.47
C THR A 50 -11.09 20.10 -37.29
N GLN A 51 -11.78 19.65 -38.34
CA GLN A 51 -12.77 20.49 -39.02
C GLN A 51 -13.91 20.82 -38.06
N SER A 52 -14.20 22.11 -37.91
CA SER A 52 -15.29 22.63 -37.09
C SER A 52 -16.65 22.26 -37.69
N LEU A 53 -17.22 21.13 -37.25
CA LEU A 53 -18.61 20.79 -37.58
C LEU A 53 -19.56 21.66 -36.77
N ARG A 54 -20.27 22.54 -37.49
CA ARG A 54 -21.26 23.47 -36.95
C ARG A 54 -22.38 22.73 -36.19
N ARG A 55 -22.80 23.28 -35.05
CA ARG A 55 -24.08 22.93 -34.43
C ARG A 55 -25.25 23.26 -35.36
N SER A 56 -26.21 22.35 -35.48
CA SER A 56 -27.59 22.65 -35.94
C SER A 56 -28.60 22.25 -34.85
N PRO A 57 -29.78 22.89 -34.78
CA PRO A 57 -30.72 22.71 -33.67
C PRO A 57 -31.89 21.74 -33.95
N ARG A 58 -32.22 20.97 -32.91
CA ARG A 58 -33.53 20.42 -32.46
C ARG A 58 -34.74 20.36 -33.44
N SER A 59 -35.32 19.15 -33.53
CA SER A 59 -36.77 18.82 -33.59
C SER A 59 -37.54 19.18 -34.89
N LEU A 60 -38.43 18.35 -35.45
CA LEU A 60 -39.58 17.63 -34.87
C LEU A 60 -39.99 16.42 -35.74
N THR A 61 -40.62 15.41 -35.14
CA THR A 61 -41.35 14.34 -35.85
C THR A 61 -42.85 14.61 -35.87
N PRO A 62 -43.55 14.29 -36.97
CA PRO A 62 -44.96 13.91 -36.93
C PRO A 62 -45.17 12.41 -37.21
N ARG A 63 -46.29 11.90 -36.70
CA ARG A 63 -46.76 10.50 -36.71
C ARG A 63 -47.89 10.38 -37.74
N VAL A 64 -48.04 9.22 -38.39
CA VAL A 64 -49.20 8.91 -39.24
C VAL A 64 -49.83 7.58 -38.84
N GLU A 65 -51.10 7.67 -38.47
CA GLU A 65 -52.23 6.72 -38.43
C GLU A 65 -52.07 5.18 -38.36
N PRO A 66 -52.85 4.50 -37.49
CA PRO A 66 -53.09 3.05 -37.50
C PRO A 66 -54.41 2.66 -38.21
N SER A 67 -54.57 1.38 -38.54
CA SER A 67 -55.81 0.79 -39.08
C SER A 67 -56.49 -0.17 -38.09
N ASP A 68 -57.81 0.00 -37.88
CA ASP A 68 -58.87 -0.99 -37.58
C ASP A 68 -58.51 -2.27 -36.76
N SER A 69 -59.14 -2.59 -35.62
CA SER A 69 -60.60 -2.80 -35.47
C SER A 69 -60.98 -3.39 -34.08
N SER A 70 -62.30 -3.37 -33.78
CA SER A 70 -63.05 -4.19 -32.80
C SER A 70 -63.22 -3.76 -31.32
N THR A 71 -64.43 -3.25 -31.04
CA THR A 71 -65.33 -3.56 -29.89
C THR A 71 -64.84 -3.44 -28.43
N SER A 72 -65.37 -2.45 -27.69
CA SER A 72 -66.57 -2.70 -26.84
C SER A 72 -67.16 -1.42 -26.18
N LEU A 73 -68.50 -1.46 -26.08
CA LEU A 73 -69.45 -0.68 -25.27
C LEU A 73 -68.93 -0.25 -23.88
N ALA A 74 -69.26 0.89 -23.24
CA ALA A 74 -70.30 1.90 -23.46
C ALA A 74 -70.20 3.06 -22.44
N THR A 75 -71.02 4.09 -22.67
CA THR A 75 -71.52 5.11 -21.72
C THR A 75 -70.65 6.36 -21.46
N THR A 76 -71.15 7.46 -22.04
CA THR A 76 -71.00 8.89 -21.69
C THR A 76 -71.59 9.19 -20.27
N PRO A 77 -71.73 10.42 -19.72
CA PRO A 77 -71.53 11.80 -20.23
C PRO A 77 -70.61 12.69 -19.33
N LYS A 78 -70.43 14.02 -19.52
CA LYS A 78 -70.31 14.94 -20.69
C LYS A 78 -70.27 16.40 -20.15
N LEU A 79 -69.28 17.23 -20.56
CA LEU A 79 -69.15 18.72 -20.36
C LEU A 79 -68.62 19.23 -19.00
N GLU A 80 -68.03 20.44 -18.88
CA GLU A 80 -67.36 21.31 -19.89
C GLU A 80 -66.31 22.21 -19.22
N ALA A 81 -65.40 22.74 -20.03
CA ALA A 81 -64.53 23.84 -19.64
C ALA A 81 -65.23 25.19 -19.86
N LEU A 82 -64.82 26.24 -19.14
CA LEU A 82 -64.09 27.40 -19.71
C LEU A 82 -64.05 28.63 -18.77
N SER A 83 -63.14 29.54 -19.12
CA SER A 83 -63.15 30.99 -18.83
C SER A 83 -62.92 31.50 -17.39
N SER A 84 -61.67 31.86 -17.14
CA SER A 84 -61.26 33.14 -16.53
C SER A 84 -61.97 34.35 -17.22
N PRO A 85 -62.07 35.57 -16.63
CA PRO A 85 -60.92 36.31 -16.07
C PRO A 85 -61.17 37.14 -14.79
N SER A 86 -60.09 37.73 -14.28
CA SER A 86 -60.01 38.67 -13.15
C SER A 86 -60.77 39.99 -13.38
N PRO A 87 -61.00 40.81 -12.33
CA PRO A 87 -60.05 41.92 -12.11
C PRO A 87 -59.76 42.30 -10.65
N SER A 88 -58.68 43.07 -10.48
CA SER A 88 -58.32 44.05 -9.41
C SER A 88 -58.85 43.91 -7.98
N SER A 89 -57.91 43.95 -7.02
CA SER A 89 -57.82 45.03 -6.00
C SER A 89 -56.51 44.97 -5.21
N ALA A 90 -55.83 46.12 -5.05
CA ALA A 90 -54.77 46.30 -4.05
C ALA A 90 -55.41 46.60 -2.67
N PRO A 91 -54.66 46.44 -1.56
CA PRO A 91 -54.13 47.67 -0.97
C PRO A 91 -52.71 47.58 -0.37
N LEU A 92 -52.21 48.76 0.01
CA LEU A 92 -50.86 49.03 0.50
C LEU A 92 -50.64 48.70 1.99
N LEU A 93 -49.36 48.47 2.32
CA LEU A 93 -48.70 48.76 3.61
C LEU A 93 -49.17 48.02 4.90
N LYS A 94 -48.33 47.09 5.38
CA LYS A 94 -47.81 47.24 6.75
C LYS A 94 -46.39 46.70 6.95
N ARG A 95 -45.57 47.57 7.52
CA ARG A 95 -44.16 47.40 7.89
C ARG A 95 -44.04 46.39 9.05
N ARG A 96 -43.25 45.34 8.90
CA ARG A 96 -42.76 44.51 10.01
C ARG A 96 -41.24 44.37 9.90
N THR A 97 -40.57 44.67 11.00
CA THR A 97 -39.12 44.52 11.18
C THR A 97 -38.84 43.15 11.78
N ASP A 98 -38.70 42.13 10.94
CA ASP A 98 -38.26 40.82 11.41
C ASP A 98 -36.73 40.80 11.47
N SER A 99 -36.20 40.83 12.69
CA SER A 99 -34.78 40.65 12.97
C SER A 99 -34.37 39.21 12.71
N SER A 100 -34.04 38.88 11.46
CA SER A 100 -33.54 37.56 11.09
C SER A 100 -32.16 37.32 11.69
N SER A 101 -32.10 36.64 12.83
CA SER A 101 -30.86 36.08 13.38
C SER A 101 -30.33 35.00 12.45
N SER A 102 -29.43 35.38 11.55
CA SER A 102 -28.78 34.46 10.61
C SER A 102 -27.80 33.55 11.37
N SER A 103 -28.30 32.40 11.84
CA SER A 103 -27.46 31.30 12.32
C SER A 103 -26.57 30.83 11.17
N SER A 104 -25.35 31.37 11.11
CA SER A 104 -24.37 31.03 10.09
C SER A 104 -24.10 29.52 10.14
N PRO A 105 -24.18 28.79 9.02
CA PRO A 105 -23.96 27.36 9.02
C PRO A 105 -22.53 27.08 9.51
N SER A 106 -22.43 26.27 10.57
CA SER A 106 -21.17 25.85 11.16
C SER A 106 -20.25 25.31 10.06
N LYS A 107 -19.07 25.92 9.93
CA LYS A 107 -18.08 25.56 8.90
C LYS A 107 -17.69 24.10 9.10
N LYS A 108 -18.18 23.20 8.24
CA LYS A 108 -17.69 21.82 8.18
C LYS A 108 -16.16 21.86 8.08
N PRO A 109 -15.42 21.05 8.86
CA PRO A 109 -13.97 21.02 8.77
C PRO A 109 -13.56 20.72 7.33
N ARG A 110 -12.67 21.54 6.78
CA ARG A 110 -12.18 21.36 5.40
C ARG A 110 -11.38 20.07 5.36
N THR A 111 -11.85 19.08 4.62
CA THR A 111 -11.09 17.85 4.35
C THR A 111 -9.71 18.23 3.78
N PRO A 112 -8.60 17.70 4.32
CA PRO A 112 -7.28 17.90 3.75
C PRO A 112 -7.26 17.52 2.27
N ALA A 113 -6.51 18.27 1.45
CA ALA A 113 -6.39 17.96 0.03
C ALA A 113 -5.76 16.57 -0.14
N GLY A 114 -6.53 15.61 -0.67
CA GLY A 114 -6.14 14.21 -0.82
C GLY A 114 -6.99 13.25 0.01
N TYR A 115 -7.34 13.60 1.26
CA TYR A 115 -8.02 12.69 2.19
C TYR A 115 -9.38 12.19 1.67
N ALA A 116 -9.67 10.90 1.88
CA ALA A 116 -10.98 10.32 1.64
C ALA A 116 -11.64 9.84 2.94
N PRO A 117 -12.85 10.33 3.28
CA PRO A 117 -13.57 9.85 4.46
C PRO A 117 -13.93 8.36 4.34
N PRO A 118 -14.07 7.61 5.45
CA PRO A 118 -14.33 6.17 5.41
C PRO A 118 -15.55 5.76 4.58
N SER A 119 -16.62 6.58 4.63
CA SER A 119 -17.85 6.37 3.87
C SER A 119 -17.67 6.25 2.35
N LYS A 120 -16.59 6.78 1.77
CA LYS A 120 -16.30 6.67 0.33
C LYS A 120 -16.04 5.21 -0.10
N TYR A 121 -15.49 4.38 0.80
CA TYR A 121 -15.10 2.99 0.53
C TYR A 121 -15.80 1.97 1.42
N ALA A 122 -16.82 2.37 2.19
CA ALA A 122 -17.56 1.49 3.09
C ALA A 122 -18.34 0.33 2.41
N HIS A 123 -18.35 0.28 1.07
CA HIS A 123 -18.87 -0.82 0.27
C HIS A 123 -17.81 -1.89 -0.06
N LEU A 124 -16.56 -1.68 0.35
CA LEU A 124 -15.45 -2.62 0.17
C LEU A 124 -15.12 -3.28 1.51
N ASN A 125 -14.88 -4.59 1.48
CA ASN A 125 -14.42 -5.33 2.64
C ASN A 125 -12.96 -4.98 2.96
N GLU A 126 -12.60 -5.07 4.23
CA GLU A 126 -11.20 -5.06 4.67
C GLU A 126 -10.49 -6.34 4.20
N LEU A 127 -9.16 -6.28 4.06
CA LEU A 127 -8.37 -7.45 3.70
C LEU A 127 -8.14 -8.30 4.96
N VAL A 128 -8.43 -9.60 4.86
CA VAL A 128 -8.13 -10.56 5.94
C VAL A 128 -6.61 -10.67 6.12
N ASP A 129 -6.16 -10.49 7.36
CA ASP A 129 -4.75 -10.66 7.73
C ASP A 129 -4.29 -12.11 7.57
N ILE A 130 -3.05 -12.29 7.13
CA ILE A 130 -2.38 -13.58 6.97
C ILE A 130 -1.31 -13.66 8.06
N LEU A 131 -1.74 -14.00 9.28
CA LEU A 131 -0.91 -14.10 10.46
C LEU A 131 -1.08 -15.50 11.08
N GLU A 132 0.05 -16.19 11.27
CA GLU A 132 0.15 -17.50 11.93
C GLU A 132 1.28 -17.44 12.95
N PRO A 133 1.35 -18.36 13.93
CA PRO A 133 2.51 -18.52 14.80
C PRO A 133 3.76 -18.94 14.03
N ASN A 134 4.96 -18.66 14.58
CA ASN A 134 6.26 -19.15 14.06
C ASN A 134 6.61 -18.70 12.62
N LEU A 135 6.12 -17.52 12.22
CA LEU A 135 6.50 -16.86 10.98
C LEU A 135 7.92 -16.27 11.06
N LEU A 136 8.70 -16.42 9.99
CA LEU A 136 10.01 -15.79 9.84
C LEU A 136 9.88 -14.29 9.58
N CYS A 137 8.91 -13.89 8.75
CA CYS A 137 8.68 -12.48 8.45
C CYS A 137 7.20 -12.17 8.15
N VAL A 138 6.69 -11.07 8.71
CA VAL A 138 5.38 -10.50 8.34
C VAL A 138 5.59 -9.21 7.54
N PHE A 139 5.01 -9.14 6.34
CA PHE A 139 4.99 -7.90 5.55
C PHE A 139 3.85 -6.99 6.00
N ILE A 140 4.18 -5.76 6.36
CA ILE A 140 3.22 -4.74 6.81
C ILE A 140 3.06 -3.73 5.67
N GLY A 141 1.92 -3.85 4.96
CA GLY A 141 1.49 -2.92 3.93
C GLY A 141 0.89 -1.65 4.52
N LEU A 142 0.58 -0.68 3.65
CA LEU A 142 -0.05 0.58 4.06
C LEU A 142 -1.54 0.34 4.38
N ASN A 143 -2.30 -0.01 3.34
CA ASN A 143 -3.70 -0.39 3.41
C ASN A 143 -4.14 -1.09 2.11
N PRO A 144 -5.30 -1.76 2.10
CA PRO A 144 -5.85 -2.35 0.88
C PRO A 144 -6.12 -1.28 -0.20
N GLY A 145 -5.51 -1.44 -1.37
CA GLY A 145 -5.96 -0.74 -2.57
C GLY A 145 -7.33 -1.28 -3.01
N VAL A 146 -8.16 -0.48 -3.70
CA VAL A 146 -9.49 -0.90 -4.19
C VAL A 146 -9.51 -2.32 -4.79
N ARG A 147 -8.60 -2.64 -5.72
CA ARG A 147 -8.53 -4.00 -6.32
C ARG A 147 -8.21 -5.09 -5.29
N THR A 148 -7.30 -4.83 -4.35
CA THR A 148 -6.91 -5.74 -3.27
C THR A 148 -8.07 -6.02 -2.32
N ALA A 149 -8.90 -5.01 -2.03
CA ALA A 149 -10.12 -5.16 -1.25
C ALA A 149 -11.22 -5.93 -2.02
N THR A 150 -11.41 -5.64 -3.32
CA THR A 150 -12.39 -6.33 -4.17
C THR A 150 -12.04 -7.80 -4.41
N GLU A 151 -10.76 -8.12 -4.61
CA GLU A 151 -10.31 -9.50 -4.89
C GLU A 151 -9.97 -10.28 -3.61
N GLY A 152 -9.87 -9.64 -2.45
CA GLY A 152 -9.55 -10.29 -1.18
C GLY A 152 -8.14 -10.87 -1.10
N HIS A 153 -7.21 -10.35 -1.91
CA HIS A 153 -5.84 -10.87 -2.05
C HIS A 153 -4.77 -9.77 -1.99
N ALA A 154 -3.74 -10.02 -1.18
CA ALA A 154 -2.66 -9.07 -0.89
C ALA A 154 -1.94 -8.60 -2.17
N TYR A 155 -1.78 -7.29 -2.30
CA TYR A 155 -1.04 -6.63 -3.38
C TYR A 155 -1.51 -7.01 -4.82
N SER A 156 -2.79 -7.35 -5.00
CA SER A 156 -3.30 -7.85 -6.29
C SER A 156 -3.32 -6.86 -7.47
N HIS A 157 -3.09 -5.57 -7.25
CA HIS A 157 -3.09 -4.58 -8.34
C HIS A 157 -1.97 -4.84 -9.37
N PRO A 158 -2.20 -4.84 -10.70
CA PRO A 158 -1.21 -5.26 -11.69
C PRO A 158 0.10 -4.45 -11.69
N SER A 159 0.02 -3.17 -11.31
CA SER A 159 1.20 -2.30 -11.21
C SER A 159 1.99 -2.49 -9.90
N ASN A 160 1.46 -3.24 -8.93
CA ASN A 160 2.18 -3.53 -7.70
C ASN A 160 3.30 -4.55 -7.96
N ARG A 161 4.48 -4.29 -7.40
CA ARG A 161 5.69 -5.08 -7.62
C ARG A 161 5.99 -6.08 -6.51
N PHE A 162 5.16 -6.17 -5.45
CA PHE A 162 5.39 -7.03 -4.28
C PHE A 162 5.76 -8.46 -4.67
N TRP A 163 4.90 -9.15 -5.43
CA TRP A 163 5.11 -10.54 -5.85
C TRP A 163 6.40 -10.73 -6.67
N LYS A 164 6.79 -9.74 -7.48
CA LYS A 164 8.03 -9.77 -8.27
C LYS A 164 9.26 -9.57 -7.39
N LEU A 165 9.20 -8.63 -6.44
CA LEU A 165 10.27 -8.34 -5.48
C LEU A 165 10.45 -9.46 -4.45
N LEU A 166 9.35 -10.12 -4.05
CA LEU A 166 9.34 -11.29 -3.18
C LEU A 166 10.07 -12.47 -3.85
N TYR A 167 9.83 -12.70 -5.14
CA TYR A 167 10.57 -13.70 -5.90
C TYR A 167 12.04 -13.30 -6.16
N SER A 168 12.31 -12.10 -6.68
CA SER A 168 13.67 -11.69 -7.08
C SER A 168 14.63 -11.53 -5.90
N SER A 169 14.13 -11.36 -4.67
CA SER A 169 14.93 -11.36 -3.46
C SER A 169 15.27 -12.75 -2.91
N GLY A 170 14.59 -13.82 -3.37
CA GLY A 170 14.69 -15.18 -2.81
C GLY A 170 13.68 -15.48 -1.68
N LEU A 171 12.82 -14.53 -1.31
CA LEU A 171 11.80 -14.75 -0.27
C LEU A 171 10.80 -15.84 -0.70
N THR A 172 10.55 -16.03 -2.00
CA THR A 172 9.87 -17.22 -2.54
C THR A 172 10.71 -17.90 -3.61
N THR A 173 10.64 -19.24 -3.71
CA THR A 173 11.41 -20.02 -4.69
C THR A 173 10.85 -19.95 -6.12
N ARG A 174 9.65 -19.41 -6.29
CA ARG A 174 9.01 -19.11 -7.57
C ARG A 174 8.22 -17.80 -7.49
N LEU A 175 7.89 -17.24 -8.65
CA LEU A 175 6.92 -16.15 -8.74
C LEU A 175 5.52 -16.67 -8.38
N MET A 176 4.98 -16.18 -7.26
CA MET A 176 3.61 -16.46 -6.83
C MET A 176 2.62 -15.42 -7.35
N LYS A 177 1.36 -15.83 -7.50
CA LYS A 177 0.23 -14.96 -7.82
C LYS A 177 -0.41 -14.41 -6.53
N PRO A 178 -1.10 -13.25 -6.58
CA PRO A 178 -1.87 -12.73 -5.44
C PRO A 178 -2.85 -13.75 -4.84
N SER A 179 -3.48 -14.57 -5.68
CA SER A 179 -4.43 -15.62 -5.27
C SER A 179 -3.82 -16.76 -4.43
N GLU A 180 -2.49 -16.79 -4.30
CA GLU A 180 -1.75 -17.81 -3.54
C GLU A 180 -1.28 -17.27 -2.18
N ASP A 181 -1.64 -16.04 -1.80
CA ASP A 181 -1.17 -15.37 -0.59
C ASP A 181 -1.41 -16.15 0.70
N ARG A 182 -2.58 -16.79 0.85
CA ARG A 182 -2.91 -17.66 1.99
C ARG A 182 -2.03 -18.90 2.12
N SER A 183 -1.20 -19.22 1.13
CA SER A 183 -0.22 -20.31 1.21
C SER A 183 1.18 -19.86 1.69
N LEU A 184 1.43 -18.55 1.79
CA LEU A 184 2.72 -18.00 2.24
C LEU A 184 3.17 -18.50 3.63
N PRO A 185 2.29 -18.63 4.65
CA PRO A 185 2.70 -19.16 5.95
C PRO A 185 3.22 -20.60 5.85
N LYS A 186 2.41 -21.49 5.28
CA LYS A 186 2.73 -22.92 5.13
C LYS A 186 3.95 -23.19 4.25
N LEU A 187 4.08 -22.47 3.13
CA LEU A 187 5.15 -22.73 2.16
C LEU A 187 6.48 -22.06 2.51
N TYR A 188 6.45 -20.86 3.12
CA TYR A 188 7.63 -20.01 3.25
C TYR A 188 7.84 -19.41 4.64
N ARG A 189 6.92 -19.64 5.58
CA ARG A 189 6.83 -18.96 6.90
C ARG A 189 6.74 -17.45 6.77
N LEU A 190 5.98 -16.97 5.77
CA LEU A 190 5.77 -15.55 5.49
C LEU A 190 4.30 -15.16 5.72
N GLY A 191 4.07 -14.04 6.38
CA GLY A 191 2.73 -13.50 6.65
C GLY A 191 2.52 -12.10 6.08
N ASN A 192 1.29 -11.59 6.13
CA ASN A 192 0.93 -10.30 5.55
C ASN A 192 -0.16 -9.60 6.36
N THR A 193 0.00 -8.30 6.60
CA THR A 193 -1.00 -7.43 7.24
C THR A 193 -0.87 -6.00 6.67
N ASN A 194 -1.68 -5.06 7.16
CA ASN A 194 -1.54 -3.63 6.88
C ASN A 194 -1.58 -2.82 8.18
N ILE A 195 -0.92 -1.65 8.20
CA ILE A 195 -1.07 -0.71 9.31
C ILE A 195 -2.51 -0.18 9.39
N VAL A 196 -3.13 0.19 8.27
CA VAL A 196 -4.54 0.63 8.21
C VAL A 196 -5.39 -0.43 7.49
N ALA A 197 -6.46 -0.89 8.14
CA ALA A 197 -7.34 -1.93 7.61
C ALA A 197 -8.23 -1.42 6.45
N ARG A 198 -8.64 -0.15 6.50
CA ARG A 198 -9.60 0.45 5.58
C ARG A 198 -9.10 0.55 4.13
N PRO A 199 -9.89 0.11 3.13
CA PRO A 199 -9.56 0.31 1.72
C PRO A 199 -9.53 1.77 1.26
N THR A 200 -8.59 2.11 0.38
CA THR A 200 -8.59 3.38 -0.38
C THR A 200 -8.11 3.18 -1.82
N ARG A 201 -8.16 4.22 -2.66
CA ARG A 201 -7.54 4.17 -3.99
C ARG A 201 -6.02 4.32 -3.95
N ASN A 202 -5.48 5.08 -3.01
CA ASN A 202 -4.04 5.26 -2.81
C ASN A 202 -3.75 5.86 -1.41
N GLY A 203 -2.50 5.77 -0.97
CA GLY A 203 -2.08 6.21 0.36
C GLY A 203 -2.22 7.71 0.67
N ALA A 204 -2.38 8.59 -0.33
CA ALA A 204 -2.65 10.01 -0.09
C ALA A 204 -4.11 10.28 0.33
N GLU A 205 -4.97 9.25 0.28
CA GLU A 205 -6.35 9.29 0.76
C GLU A 205 -6.50 8.94 2.25
N LEU A 206 -5.41 8.56 2.94
CA LEU A 206 -5.33 8.35 4.39
C LEU A 206 -4.87 9.62 5.11
N SER A 207 -5.30 9.79 6.37
CA SER A 207 -4.73 10.83 7.26
C SER A 207 -3.50 10.31 8.00
N LYS A 208 -2.70 11.21 8.60
CA LYS A 208 -1.58 10.80 9.46
C LYS A 208 -2.08 10.14 10.73
N ASP A 209 -3.07 10.77 11.36
CA ASP A 209 -3.72 10.34 12.59
C ASP A 209 -4.28 8.92 12.42
N GLU A 210 -4.98 8.62 11.32
CA GLU A 210 -5.49 7.28 10.98
C GLU A 210 -4.39 6.20 10.89
N MET A 211 -3.17 6.54 10.45
CA MET A 211 -2.04 5.60 10.49
C MET A 211 -1.45 5.49 11.91
N ASP A 212 -1.29 6.62 12.60
CA ASP A 212 -0.66 6.71 13.93
C ASP A 212 -1.52 6.01 15.00
N ASP A 213 -2.84 6.23 14.99
CA ASP A 213 -3.83 5.53 15.83
C ASP A 213 -3.79 4.00 15.66
N SER A 214 -3.46 3.54 14.44
CA SER A 214 -3.42 2.11 14.12
C SER A 214 -2.14 1.39 14.57
N VAL A 215 -1.11 2.13 15.02
CA VAL A 215 0.16 1.53 15.47
C VAL A 215 -0.04 0.62 16.70
N ALA A 216 -0.91 1.01 17.65
CA ALA A 216 -1.17 0.19 18.85
C ALA A 216 -1.74 -1.20 18.49
N VAL A 217 -2.69 -1.25 17.55
CA VAL A 217 -3.30 -2.49 17.03
C VAL A 217 -2.25 -3.34 16.30
N LEU A 218 -1.35 -2.72 15.55
CA LEU A 218 -0.26 -3.41 14.86
C LEU A 218 0.75 -4.04 15.84
N GLU A 219 1.14 -3.31 16.89
CA GLU A 219 2.00 -3.82 17.98
C GLU A 219 1.34 -5.01 18.70
N GLU A 220 0.03 -4.94 18.97
CA GLU A 220 -0.73 -6.05 19.57
C GLU A 220 -0.76 -7.30 18.68
N LYS A 221 -1.05 -7.14 17.38
CA LYS A 221 -1.01 -8.26 16.41
C LYS A 221 0.36 -8.94 16.40
N MET A 222 1.45 -8.18 16.39
CA MET A 222 2.81 -8.74 16.38
C MET A 222 3.16 -9.41 17.71
N ARG A 223 2.69 -8.87 18.84
CA ARG A 223 2.83 -9.51 20.17
C ARG A 223 2.10 -10.85 20.25
N ALA A 224 0.96 -10.98 19.57
CA ALA A 224 0.17 -12.21 19.54
C ALA A 224 0.78 -13.30 18.64
N CYS A 225 1.24 -12.97 17.42
CA CYS A 225 1.80 -13.97 16.49
C CYS A 225 3.31 -14.23 16.66
N LYS A 226 4.02 -13.39 17.42
CA LYS A 226 5.45 -13.46 17.75
C LYS A 226 6.36 -13.83 16.56
N PRO A 227 6.35 -13.08 15.44
CA PRO A 227 7.19 -13.38 14.29
C PRO A 227 8.66 -13.04 14.58
N GLU A 228 9.60 -13.67 13.87
CA GLU A 228 11.03 -13.36 14.07
C GLU A 228 11.41 -11.97 13.53
N ALA A 229 10.78 -11.56 12.43
CA ALA A 229 10.94 -10.23 11.85
C ALA A 229 9.62 -9.66 11.31
N VAL A 230 9.59 -8.34 11.13
CA VAL A 230 8.56 -7.62 10.37
C VAL A 230 9.21 -6.80 9.27
N CYS A 231 8.58 -6.74 8.10
CA CYS A 231 9.03 -5.96 6.95
C CYS A 231 8.04 -4.84 6.66
N ILE A 232 8.44 -3.61 6.93
CA ILE A 232 7.64 -2.40 6.73
C ILE A 232 7.70 -2.00 5.25
N VAL A 233 6.61 -2.18 4.51
CA VAL A 233 6.56 -2.06 3.03
C VAL A 233 6.34 -0.61 2.57
N GLY A 234 7.13 0.31 3.13
CA GLY A 234 7.17 1.71 2.70
C GLY A 234 7.56 2.69 3.80
N LYS A 235 8.33 3.71 3.42
CA LYS A 235 8.82 4.79 4.29
C LYS A 235 7.73 5.47 5.12
N SER A 236 6.55 5.75 4.55
CA SER A 236 5.45 6.44 5.25
C SER A 236 4.86 5.65 6.42
N ILE A 237 4.90 4.31 6.35
CA ILE A 237 4.47 3.42 7.44
C ILE A 237 5.48 3.50 8.59
N TRP A 238 6.78 3.45 8.26
CA TRP A 238 7.84 3.61 9.25
C TRP A 238 7.82 5.00 9.91
N GLU A 239 7.58 6.06 9.13
CA GLU A 239 7.39 7.41 9.66
C GLU A 239 6.21 7.55 10.62
N SER A 240 5.17 6.72 10.47
CA SER A 240 4.01 6.66 11.38
C SER A 240 4.37 5.98 12.70
N ILE A 241 4.92 4.76 12.61
CA ILE A 241 5.42 4.01 13.77
C ILE A 241 6.44 4.85 14.58
N TRP A 242 7.36 5.53 13.89
CA TRP A 242 8.33 6.41 14.53
C TRP A 242 7.68 7.60 15.24
N ARG A 243 6.66 8.25 14.66
CA ARG A 243 5.94 9.35 15.31
C ARG A 243 5.29 8.90 16.62
N VAL A 244 4.66 7.74 16.62
CA VAL A 244 3.99 7.19 17.80
C VAL A 244 4.99 6.81 18.89
N ARG A 245 6.11 6.16 18.52
CA ARG A 245 7.14 5.72 19.47
C ARG A 245 7.99 6.86 20.04
N HIS A 246 8.35 7.84 19.22
CA HIS A 246 9.30 8.91 19.57
C HIS A 246 8.66 10.29 19.81
N GLY A 247 7.34 10.43 19.63
CA GLY A 247 6.61 11.69 19.79
C GLY A 247 6.95 12.78 18.76
N ARG A 248 7.70 12.45 17.70
CA ARG A 248 8.19 13.40 16.68
C ARG A 248 8.39 12.75 15.32
N ALA A 249 8.52 13.55 14.27
CA ALA A 249 8.96 13.05 12.97
C ALA A 249 10.41 12.53 13.01
N ILE A 250 10.67 11.48 12.21
CA ILE A 250 12.02 11.01 11.91
C ILE A 250 12.76 12.03 11.05
N LYS A 251 14.04 12.29 11.35
CA LYS A 251 14.91 13.14 10.54
C LYS A 251 15.40 12.38 9.32
N LYS A 252 15.95 13.10 8.33
CA LYS A 252 16.45 12.47 7.10
C LYS A 252 17.67 11.57 7.39
N GLU A 253 18.48 11.96 8.36
CA GLU A 253 19.72 11.32 8.78
C GLU A 253 19.46 10.08 9.65
N GLU A 254 18.30 10.03 10.32
CA GLU A 254 17.84 8.89 11.12
C GLU A 254 17.15 7.82 10.25
N PHE A 255 16.63 8.20 9.08
CA PHE A 255 15.96 7.27 8.18
C PHE A 255 16.95 6.45 7.34
N ARG A 256 16.90 5.12 7.48
CA ARG A 256 17.57 4.16 6.60
C ARG A 256 16.65 3.01 6.22
N TYR A 257 16.74 2.56 4.95
CA TYR A 257 16.23 1.25 4.56
C TYR A 257 17.13 0.14 5.14
N GLY A 258 16.62 -1.08 5.21
CA GLY A 258 17.32 -2.23 5.80
C GLY A 258 16.88 -2.53 7.23
N TRP A 259 17.66 -3.35 7.93
CA TRP A 259 17.45 -3.69 9.35
C TRP A 259 17.57 -2.46 10.25
N GLN A 260 16.55 -2.19 11.07
CA GLN A 260 16.59 -1.16 12.12
C GLN A 260 17.25 -1.69 13.40
N ASP A 261 17.51 -0.81 14.35
CA ASP A 261 18.22 -1.14 15.59
C ASP A 261 17.34 -2.01 16.53
N GLU A 262 17.95 -2.80 17.42
CA GLU A 262 17.20 -3.74 18.28
C GLU A 262 16.23 -3.02 19.26
N SER A 263 16.53 -1.77 19.61
CA SER A 263 15.61 -0.90 20.35
C SER A 263 14.28 -0.65 19.62
N GLU A 264 14.23 -0.84 18.31
CA GLU A 264 13.04 -0.68 17.47
C GLU A 264 12.25 -1.99 17.25
N ALA A 265 12.56 -3.08 17.96
CA ALA A 265 11.79 -4.32 17.85
C ALA A 265 10.26 -4.09 18.05
N MET A 266 9.43 -4.79 17.27
CA MET A 266 7.97 -4.63 17.24
C MET A 266 7.24 -5.75 18.00
N GLY A 267 6.15 -5.41 18.68
CA GLY A 267 5.34 -6.32 19.48
C GLY A 267 5.90 -6.63 20.87
N LYS A 268 6.84 -5.82 21.38
CA LYS A 268 7.52 -6.07 22.67
C LYS A 268 6.52 -6.44 23.78
N PRO A 269 6.86 -7.43 24.63
CA PRO A 269 6.04 -7.74 25.80
C PRO A 269 6.03 -6.54 26.76
N VAL A 270 4.96 -6.42 27.55
CA VAL A 270 4.73 -5.27 28.45
C VAL A 270 5.66 -5.33 29.65
N GLU A 271 5.91 -6.54 30.14
CA GLU A 271 6.95 -6.89 31.10
C GLU A 271 7.87 -7.88 30.39
N ALA A 272 9.19 -7.74 30.53
CA ALA A 272 10.16 -8.59 29.85
C ALA A 272 10.92 -9.41 30.89
N GLU A 273 10.58 -10.69 31.01
CA GLU A 273 11.37 -11.65 31.79
C GLU A 273 12.63 -12.08 31.02
N ASP A 274 13.70 -12.40 31.75
CA ASP A 274 14.96 -12.84 31.15
C ASP A 274 14.77 -14.16 30.39
N GLY A 275 14.91 -14.08 29.06
CA GLY A 275 14.69 -15.20 28.13
C GLY A 275 13.43 -15.08 27.27
N GLU A 276 12.54 -14.11 27.53
CA GLU A 276 11.35 -13.92 26.68
C GLU A 276 11.70 -13.30 25.31
N TRP A 277 10.86 -13.58 24.31
CA TRP A 277 10.90 -12.99 22.97
C TRP A 277 10.84 -11.46 23.02
N LYS A 278 11.94 -10.82 22.64
CA LYS A 278 12.19 -9.37 22.76
C LYS A 278 11.47 -8.49 21.73
N GLY A 279 10.46 -9.03 21.04
CA GLY A 279 9.84 -8.43 19.86
C GLY A 279 10.49 -8.85 18.54
N ALA A 280 9.78 -8.63 17.45
CA ALA A 280 10.21 -8.93 16.08
C ALA A 280 11.25 -7.91 15.60
N LYS A 281 12.31 -8.38 14.91
CA LYS A 281 13.28 -7.50 14.26
C LYS A 281 12.62 -6.68 13.15
N VAL A 282 12.84 -5.37 13.11
CA VAL A 282 12.22 -4.50 12.09
C VAL A 282 13.15 -4.34 10.88
N PHE A 283 12.62 -4.65 9.70
CA PHE A 283 13.22 -4.33 8.40
C PHE A 283 12.37 -3.27 7.70
N VAL A 284 12.96 -2.18 7.20
CA VAL A 284 12.24 -1.14 6.46
C VAL A 284 12.61 -1.22 4.98
N THR A 285 11.60 -1.39 4.12
CA THR A 285 11.79 -1.52 2.67
C THR A 285 11.05 -0.45 1.88
N THR A 286 11.33 -0.42 0.58
CA THR A 286 10.71 0.49 -0.39
C THR A 286 9.27 0.09 -0.66
N THR A 287 8.40 1.06 -0.93
CA THR A 287 7.02 0.76 -1.34
C THR A 287 6.96 0.02 -2.68
N THR A 288 6.07 -0.98 -2.73
CA THR A 288 5.82 -1.85 -3.88
C THR A 288 4.79 -1.26 -4.86
N SER A 289 4.18 -0.12 -4.53
CA SER A 289 3.21 0.55 -5.39
C SER A 289 3.83 0.97 -6.72
N GLY A 290 3.12 0.69 -7.83
CA GLY A 290 3.51 1.15 -9.16
C GLY A 290 3.45 2.68 -9.35
N LEU A 291 2.84 3.42 -8.41
CA LEU A 291 2.86 4.89 -8.39
C LEU A 291 4.20 5.46 -7.90
N ALA A 292 5.04 4.66 -7.23
CA ALA A 292 6.30 5.12 -6.65
C ALA A 292 7.47 4.91 -7.61
N THR A 293 7.88 6.00 -8.26
CA THR A 293 9.00 6.06 -9.23
C THR A 293 10.36 5.90 -8.57
N ASN A 294 10.52 6.37 -7.33
CA ASN A 294 11.77 6.31 -6.56
C ASN A 294 11.66 5.34 -5.36
N PRO A 295 12.76 4.68 -4.94
CA PRO A 295 14.04 4.58 -5.65
C PRO A 295 13.92 3.70 -6.92
N THR A 296 15.00 3.57 -7.69
CA THR A 296 15.04 2.78 -8.94
C THR A 296 14.73 1.30 -8.71
N GLN A 297 14.33 0.56 -9.75
CA GLN A 297 13.99 -0.87 -9.61
C GLN A 297 15.16 -1.70 -9.06
N ALA A 298 16.39 -1.44 -9.51
CA ALA A 298 17.59 -2.13 -9.02
C ALA A 298 17.87 -1.83 -7.54
N GLU A 299 17.63 -0.60 -7.07
CA GLU A 299 17.72 -0.26 -5.65
C GLU A 299 16.64 -0.95 -4.81
N LYS A 300 15.40 -1.03 -5.33
CA LYS A 300 14.33 -1.82 -4.67
C LYS A 300 14.75 -3.29 -4.54
N GLU A 301 15.26 -3.89 -5.62
CA GLU A 301 15.73 -5.28 -5.63
C GLU A 301 16.90 -5.51 -4.65
N ARG A 302 17.88 -4.60 -4.63
CA ARG A 302 19.01 -4.64 -3.67
C ARG A 302 18.54 -4.62 -2.22
N ILE A 303 17.62 -3.70 -1.88
CA ILE A 303 17.07 -3.59 -0.52
C ILE A 303 16.26 -4.85 -0.16
N TRP A 304 15.40 -5.34 -1.06
CA TRP A 304 14.63 -6.55 -0.80
C TRP A 304 15.52 -7.81 -0.67
N ARG A 305 16.64 -7.87 -1.39
CA ARG A 305 17.60 -8.99 -1.33
C ARG A 305 18.27 -9.12 0.04
N GLU A 306 18.51 -8.02 0.77
CA GLU A 306 19.06 -8.05 2.14
C GLU A 306 18.16 -8.86 3.10
N LEU A 307 16.84 -8.64 3.02
CA LEU A 307 15.85 -9.42 3.78
C LEU A 307 15.80 -10.88 3.28
N GLY A 308 15.87 -11.11 1.97
CA GLY A 308 15.89 -12.45 1.38
C GLY A 308 17.06 -13.31 1.87
N VAL A 309 18.28 -12.76 1.86
CA VAL A 309 19.48 -13.43 2.38
C VAL A 309 19.34 -13.79 3.86
N TRP A 310 18.75 -12.90 4.68
CA TRP A 310 18.49 -13.20 6.09
C TRP A 310 17.45 -14.30 6.28
N VAL A 311 16.35 -14.29 5.50
CA VAL A 311 15.33 -15.35 5.56
C VAL A 311 15.90 -16.70 5.13
N ASP A 312 16.73 -16.75 4.09
CA ASP A 312 17.38 -17.99 3.66
C ASP A 312 18.34 -18.53 4.73
N LYS A 313 19.11 -17.66 5.40
CA LYS A 313 19.93 -18.05 6.56
C LYS A 313 19.07 -18.62 7.69
N ARG A 314 17.97 -17.96 8.04
CA ARG A 314 17.03 -18.46 9.08
C ARG A 314 16.33 -19.77 8.71
N ARG A 315 16.07 -20.02 7.42
CA ARG A 315 15.56 -21.32 6.95
C ARG A 315 16.56 -22.45 7.18
N VAL A 316 17.84 -22.22 6.90
CA VAL A 316 18.92 -23.19 7.16
C VAL A 316 19.08 -23.44 8.66
N GLU A 317 19.13 -22.38 9.47
CA GLU A 317 19.22 -22.50 10.93
C GLU A 317 18.01 -23.28 11.51
N LYS A 318 16.77 -22.96 11.10
CA LYS A 318 15.58 -23.73 11.50
C LYS A 318 15.57 -25.18 11.02
N ALA A 319 16.18 -25.48 9.88
CA ALA A 319 16.29 -26.86 9.38
C ALA A 319 17.29 -27.67 10.22
N ALA A 320 18.33 -27.04 10.78
CA ALA A 320 19.25 -27.66 11.71
C ALA A 320 18.71 -27.72 13.16
N GLU A 321 17.84 -26.80 13.55
CA GLU A 321 17.11 -26.81 14.83
C GLU A 321 16.03 -27.91 14.90
N ALA A 322 15.57 -28.45 13.74
CA ALA A 322 14.58 -29.50 13.70
C ALA A 322 15.20 -30.86 14.11
N PRO A 323 14.68 -31.55 15.14
CA PRO A 323 15.20 -32.86 15.52
C PRO A 323 15.00 -33.85 14.37
N GLU A 324 16.00 -34.70 14.11
CA GLU A 324 15.82 -35.82 13.19
C GLU A 324 14.63 -36.66 13.68
N VAL A 325 13.62 -36.81 12.82
CA VAL A 325 12.57 -37.79 13.02
C VAL A 325 13.21 -39.16 12.81
N VAL A 326 13.74 -39.73 13.89
CA VAL A 326 14.25 -41.10 13.92
C VAL A 326 13.14 -42.01 13.39
N GLY A 327 13.37 -42.56 12.20
CA GLY A 327 12.41 -43.40 11.50
C GLY A 327 12.13 -44.67 12.29
N GLY A 328 11.09 -44.64 13.12
CA GLY A 328 10.70 -45.77 13.95
C GLY A 328 10.20 -46.93 13.10
N GLY A 329 10.97 -48.03 13.11
CA GLY A 329 10.51 -49.41 12.89
C GLY A 329 9.79 -49.70 11.57
N ALA A 330 10.50 -50.34 10.65
CA ALA A 330 9.83 -51.24 9.71
C ALA A 330 9.10 -52.34 10.52
N PRO A 331 7.81 -52.64 10.25
CA PRO A 331 7.17 -53.81 10.83
C PRO A 331 7.80 -55.07 10.22
N GLU A 332 8.56 -55.79 11.05
CA GLU A 332 9.06 -57.12 10.76
C GLU A 332 7.90 -58.08 10.47
N GLY A 333 8.11 -59.04 9.56
CA GLY A 333 7.01 -59.73 8.88
C GLY A 333 6.15 -60.62 9.78
N ALA A 334 4.83 -60.48 9.65
CA ALA A 334 3.86 -61.48 10.11
C ALA A 334 3.52 -62.44 8.95
N LEU A 335 4.34 -63.47 8.76
CA LEU A 335 3.91 -64.68 8.06
C LEU A 335 2.99 -65.49 8.97
N LEU A 336 1.68 -65.52 8.67
CA LEU A 336 0.77 -66.55 9.20
C LEU A 336 -0.28 -66.92 8.14
N ASN A 337 -0.15 -68.17 7.66
CA ASN A 337 -1.14 -69.09 7.07
C ASN A 337 -2.36 -68.51 6.33
#